data_AF-A0AAD5MFU6-F1
#
_entry.id   AF-A0AAD5MFU6-F1
#
_cell.length_a   1.000
_cell.length_b   1.000
_cell.length_c   1.000
_cell.angle_alpha   90.00
_cell.angle_beta   90.00
_cell.angle_gamma   90.00
#
_symmetry.space_group_name_H-M   'P 1'
#
loop_
_entity.id
_entity.type
_entity.pdbx_description
1 polymer ?
#
loop_
_entity_poly.entity_id
_entity_poly.type
_entity_poly.pdbx_seq_one_letter_code
_entity_poly.pdbx_strand_id
1 'polypeptide(L)'
;MDEETKKALIADHFLFKEGDRFLQAANANRFWPTGRGIFHNEKKTFLVWVNEEDHLRIISMQPGGDVGAVLGRLIKGLNYISSKAPFARHPRLGWLTFCPTNLGD
;
A
#
# COMPACT_ATOMS: atom_id res chain seq x y z
N MET A 1 -14.64 -10.09 2.88
CA MET A 1 -14.64 -9.89 1.41
C MET A 1 -15.18 -11.15 0.80
N ASP A 2 -16.25 -11.02 0.01
CA ASP A 2 -16.83 -12.10 -0.77
C ASP A 2 -15.91 -12.50 -1.93
N GLU A 3 -16.06 -13.74 -2.41
CA GLU A 3 -15.18 -14.31 -3.44
C GLU A 3 -15.31 -13.61 -4.81
N GLU A 4 -16.44 -12.99 -5.10
CA GLU A 4 -16.66 -12.25 -6.34
C GLU A 4 -15.88 -10.93 -6.34
N THR A 5 -16.01 -10.13 -5.27
CA THR A 5 -15.19 -8.92 -5.07
C THR A 5 -13.69 -9.25 -5.07
N LYS A 6 -13.29 -10.36 -4.43
CA LYS A 6 -11.90 -10.80 -4.41
C LYS A 6 -11.37 -11.09 -5.82
N LYS A 7 -12.13 -11.81 -6.64
CA LYS A 7 -11.76 -12.10 -8.04
C LYS A 7 -11.67 -10.83 -8.89
N ALA A 8 -12.61 -9.90 -8.72
CA ALA A 8 -12.60 -8.62 -9.43
C ALA A 8 -11.33 -7.80 -9.07
N LEU A 9 -10.98 -7.72 -7.79
CA LEU A 9 -9.78 -7.01 -7.34
C LEU A 9 -8.48 -7.68 -7.81
N ILE A 10 -8.44 -9.02 -7.93
CA ILE A 10 -7.30 -9.73 -8.52
C ILE A 10 -7.19 -9.42 -10.02
N ALA A 11 -8.31 -9.46 -10.74
CA ALA A 11 -8.35 -9.19 -12.18
C ALA A 11 -7.91 -7.76 -12.52
N ASP A 12 -8.26 -6.81 -11.67
CA ASP A 12 -7.84 -5.40 -11.80
C ASP A 12 -6.38 -5.15 -11.35
N HIS A 13 -5.62 -6.20 -11.01
CA HIS A 13 -4.27 -6.12 -10.44
C HIS A 13 -4.18 -5.30 -9.14
N PHE A 14 -5.28 -5.21 -8.39
CA PHE A 14 -5.36 -4.44 -7.14
C PHE A 14 -5.19 -5.30 -5.89
N LEU A 15 -5.52 -6.59 -5.92
CA LEU A 15 -5.36 -7.48 -4.79
C LEU A 15 -3.94 -8.04 -4.73
N PHE A 16 -3.23 -7.81 -3.62
CA PHE A 16 -2.03 -8.56 -3.30
C PHE A 16 -2.41 -10.03 -3.04
N LYS A 17 -1.60 -10.96 -3.56
CA LYS A 17 -1.77 -12.39 -3.29
C LYS A 17 -1.26 -12.71 -1.89
N GLU A 18 -1.65 -13.87 -1.37
CA GLU A 18 -1.09 -14.42 -0.11
C GLU A 18 0.44 -14.35 -0.20
N GLY A 19 1.05 -13.64 0.76
CA GLY A 19 2.41 -13.13 0.63
C GLY A 19 3.43 -14.22 0.34
N ASP A 20 4.54 -13.84 -0.29
CA ASP A 20 5.54 -14.78 -0.76
C ASP A 20 6.23 -15.57 0.38
N ARG A 21 7.04 -16.58 0.02
CA ARG A 21 7.77 -17.41 0.98
C ARG A 21 8.68 -16.60 1.92
N PHE A 22 9.15 -15.42 1.50
CA PHE A 22 10.02 -14.57 2.30
C PHE A 22 9.21 -13.79 3.33
N LEU A 23 8.05 -13.24 2.95
CA LEU A 23 7.09 -12.61 3.87
C LEU A 23 6.57 -13.61 4.91
N GLN A 24 6.33 -14.86 4.52
CA GLN A 24 5.98 -15.93 5.46
C GLN A 24 7.10 -16.21 6.46
N ALA A 25 8.34 -16.39 5.98
CA ALA A 25 9.49 -16.63 6.84
C ALA A 25 9.78 -15.45 7.79
N ALA A 26 9.48 -14.23 7.37
CA ALA A 26 9.62 -13.02 8.17
C ALA A 26 8.40 -12.76 9.09
N ASN A 27 7.46 -13.71 9.20
CA ASN A 27 6.23 -13.61 9.99
C ASN A 27 5.28 -12.47 9.61
N ALA A 28 5.43 -11.87 8.42
CA ALA A 28 4.51 -10.82 7.97
C ALA A 28 3.08 -11.36 7.85
N ASN A 29 2.91 -12.58 7.32
CA ASN A 29 1.59 -13.20 7.07
C ASN A 29 0.91 -13.82 8.32
N ARG A 30 1.41 -13.58 9.53
CA ARG A 30 0.82 -14.13 10.74
C ARG A 30 -0.63 -13.60 10.91
N PHE A 31 -1.55 -14.49 11.27
CA PHE A 31 -2.98 -14.19 11.46
C PHE A 31 -3.76 -13.79 10.19
N TRP A 32 -3.24 -14.12 9.00
CA TRP A 32 -3.96 -13.89 7.75
C TRP A 32 -5.41 -14.44 7.78
N PRO A 33 -6.42 -13.71 7.25
CA PRO A 33 -6.38 -12.38 6.64
C PRO A 33 -6.67 -11.21 7.61
N THR A 34 -6.62 -11.45 8.93
CA THR A 34 -7.07 -10.48 9.94
C THR A 34 -6.24 -9.20 9.91
N GLY A 35 -6.92 -8.04 9.96
CA GLY A 35 -6.27 -6.73 9.97
C GLY A 35 -5.68 -6.29 8.63
N ARG A 36 -5.97 -7.00 7.54
CA ARG A 36 -5.49 -6.71 6.19
C ARG A 36 -6.63 -6.21 5.31
N GLY A 37 -6.34 -5.29 4.40
CA GLY A 37 -7.37 -4.70 3.56
C GLY A 37 -6.84 -3.84 2.43
N ILE A 38 -7.74 -3.47 1.53
CA ILE A 38 -7.44 -2.59 0.41
C ILE A 38 -8.51 -1.50 0.35
N PHE A 39 -8.04 -0.27 0.24
CA PHE A 39 -8.85 0.88 -0.11
C PHE A 39 -8.52 1.31 -1.53
N HIS A 40 -9.52 1.76 -2.28
CA HIS A 40 -9.31 2.50 -3.51
C HIS A 40 -10.38 3.58 -3.68
N ASN A 41 -10.05 4.65 -4.39
CA ASN A 41 -11.06 5.63 -4.79
C ASN A 41 -11.98 5.08 -5.89
N GLU A 42 -13.11 5.74 -6.13
CA GLU A 42 -14.08 5.34 -7.18
C GLU A 42 -13.44 5.20 -8.56
N LYS A 43 -12.50 6.09 -8.88
CA LYS A 43 -11.78 6.10 -10.16
C LYS A 43 -10.66 5.06 -10.26
N LYS A 44 -10.41 4.26 -9.21
CA LYS A 44 -9.35 3.23 -9.19
C LYS A 44 -7.95 3.75 -9.57
N THR A 45 -7.67 4.98 -9.15
CA THR A 45 -6.40 5.68 -9.44
C THR A 45 -5.60 6.05 -8.20
N PHE A 46 -6.18 5.82 -7.03
CA PHE A 46 -5.51 5.95 -5.75
C PHE A 46 -5.91 4.74 -4.92
N LEU A 47 -4.92 3.98 -4.48
CA LEU A 47 -5.09 2.74 -3.74
C LEU A 47 -4.22 2.75 -2.48
N VAL A 48 -4.68 2.07 -1.44
CA VAL A 48 -3.93 1.86 -0.21
C VAL A 48 -4.07 0.39 0.18
N TRP A 49 -2.94 -0.31 0.25
CA TRP A 49 -2.89 -1.63 0.87
C TRP A 49 -2.53 -1.48 2.35
N VAL A 50 -3.27 -2.17 3.20
CA VAL A 50 -3.14 -2.11 4.65
C VAL A 50 -2.58 -3.42 5.16
N ASN A 51 -1.48 -3.35 5.90
CA ASN A 51 -0.80 -4.48 6.55
C ASN A 51 -0.45 -5.62 5.59
N GLU A 52 0.03 -5.31 4.38
CA GLU A 52 0.48 -6.33 3.44
C GLU A 52 1.89 -6.82 3.82
N GLU A 53 2.87 -5.93 3.63
CA GLU A 53 4.26 -6.00 4.10
C GLU A 53 4.53 -4.85 5.08
N ASP A 54 4.36 -3.61 4.61
CA ASP A 54 4.34 -2.40 5.43
C ASP A 54 2.94 -2.15 6.03
N HIS A 55 2.87 -1.26 7.03
CA HIS A 55 1.58 -0.81 7.57
C HIS A 55 0.67 -0.25 6.48
N LEU A 56 1.23 0.58 5.58
CA LEU A 56 0.52 1.19 4.47
C LEU A 56 1.40 1.20 3.21
N ARG A 57 0.89 0.67 2.11
CA ARG A 57 1.44 0.88 0.76
C ARG A 57 0.46 1.76 -0.01
N ILE A 58 0.85 3.01 -0.28
CA ILE A 58 0.00 4.02 -0.93
C ILE A 58 0.41 4.14 -2.40
N ILE A 59 -0.54 3.92 -3.29
CA ILE A 59 -0.29 3.81 -4.74
C ILE A 59 -1.17 4.84 -5.45
N SER A 60 -0.56 5.61 -6.36
CA SER A 60 -1.26 6.51 -7.29
C SER A 60 -0.92 6.05 -8.69
N MET A 61 -1.93 5.85 -9.54
CA MET A 61 -1.74 5.35 -10.90
C MET A 61 -2.84 5.83 -11.83
N GLN A 62 -2.54 5.92 -13.13
CA GLN A 62 -3.53 6.16 -14.18
C GLN A 62 -2.97 5.68 -15.53
N PRO A 63 -3.83 5.43 -16.53
CA PRO A 63 -3.39 5.24 -17.91
C PRO A 63 -2.71 6.51 -18.48
N GLY A 64 -1.76 6.32 -19.38
CA GLY A 64 -1.02 7.41 -20.02
C GLY A 64 0.24 7.83 -19.25
N GLY A 65 0.83 8.97 -19.64
CA GLY A 65 2.15 9.42 -19.18
C GLY A 65 2.17 10.69 -18.34
N ASP A 66 1.02 11.15 -17.83
CA ASP A 66 0.96 12.36 -16.99
C ASP A 66 1.41 12.05 -15.55
N VAL A 67 2.74 12.02 -15.38
CA VAL A 67 3.40 11.77 -14.09
C VAL A 67 3.07 12.88 -13.07
N GLY A 68 2.84 14.12 -13.53
CA GLY A 68 2.50 15.24 -12.66
C GLY A 68 1.16 15.04 -11.95
N ALA A 69 0.13 14.60 -12.67
CA ALA A 69 -1.17 14.28 -12.10
C ALA A 69 -1.13 13.06 -11.16
N VAL A 70 -0.26 12.08 -11.43
CA VAL A 70 -0.06 10.91 -10.55
C VAL A 70 0.61 11.33 -9.25
N LEU A 71 1.72 12.08 -9.34
CA LEU A 71 2.49 12.54 -8.19
C LEU A 71 1.70 13.51 -7.32
N GLY A 72 1.00 14.49 -7.92
CA GLY A 72 0.19 15.46 -7.18
C GLY A 72 -0.91 14.79 -6.34
N ARG A 73 -1.52 13.73 -6.86
CA ARG A 73 -2.51 12.92 -6.13
C ARG A 73 -1.89 12.10 -5.02
N LEU A 74 -0.70 11.53 -5.26
CA LEU A 74 0.05 10.80 -4.24
C LEU A 74 0.40 11.72 -3.05
N ILE A 75 0.99 12.88 -3.33
CA ILE A 75 1.36 13.87 -2.30
C ILE A 75 0.13 14.33 -1.51
N LYS A 76 -0.98 14.62 -2.20
CA LYS A 76 -2.23 15.00 -1.54
C LYS A 76 -2.74 13.90 -0.60
N GLY A 77 -2.71 12.64 -1.04
CA GLY A 77 -3.09 11.49 -0.23
C GLY A 77 -2.17 11.30 0.98
N LEU A 78 -0.86 11.37 0.77
CA LEU A 78 0.16 11.25 1.83
C LEU A 78 -0.03 12.31 2.92
N ASN A 79 -0.18 13.57 2.53
CA ASN A 79 -0.37 14.68 3.49
C ASN A 79 -1.64 14.50 4.32
N TYR A 80 -2.73 14.06 3.69
CA TYR A 80 -3.97 13.80 4.40
C TYR A 80 -3.83 12.65 5.40
N ILE A 81 -3.27 11.51 4.98
CA ILE A 81 -3.10 10.33 5.84
C ILE A 81 -2.14 10.65 7.00
N SER A 82 -1.01 11.30 6.72
CA SER A 82 -0.02 11.69 7.73
C SER A 82 -0.61 12.63 8.80
N SER A 83 -1.58 13.48 8.43
CA SER A 83 -2.31 14.33 9.38
C SER A 83 -3.20 13.56 10.37
N LYS A 84 -3.54 12.30 10.07
CA LYS A 84 -4.38 11.42 10.90
C LYS A 84 -3.58 10.33 11.59
N ALA A 85 -2.55 9.81 10.94
CA ALA A 85 -1.67 8.77 11.42
C ALA A 85 -0.22 9.16 11.07
N PRO A 86 0.54 9.74 12.02
CA PRO A 86 1.92 10.15 11.78
C PRO A 86 2.79 8.97 11.36
N PHE A 87 3.62 9.18 10.34
CA PHE A 87 4.55 8.16 9.85
C PHE A 87 5.84 8.13 10.67
N ALA A 88 6.41 6.94 10.83
CA ALA A 88 7.65 6.75 11.58
C ALA A 88 8.85 7.21 10.74
N ARG A 89 9.62 8.17 11.26
CA ARG A 89 10.82 8.72 10.61
C ARG A 89 12.01 8.67 11.54
N HIS A 90 13.16 8.29 11.00
CA HIS A 90 14.43 8.33 11.71
C HIS A 90 15.37 9.37 11.06
N PRO A 91 16.14 10.15 11.84
CA PRO A 91 16.99 11.23 11.30
C PRO A 91 17.97 10.77 10.20
N ARG A 92 18.55 9.58 10.35
CA ARG A 92 19.51 9.00 9.38
C ARG A 92 18.86 8.15 8.29
N LEU A 93 17.72 7.51 8.58
CA LEU A 93 17.15 6.45 7.72
C LEU A 93 15.89 6.89 6.99
N GLY A 94 15.46 8.15 7.13
CA GLY A 94 14.22 8.63 6.51
C GLY A 94 12.99 7.93 7.09
N TRP A 95 11.95 7.70 6.28
CA TRP A 95 10.80 6.90 6.67
C TRP A 95 11.19 5.45 6.87
N LEU A 96 10.62 4.85 7.91
CA LEU A 96 10.87 3.47 8.27
C LEU A 96 9.89 2.54 7.56
N THR A 97 10.44 1.48 6.99
CA THR A 97 9.72 0.41 6.27
C THR A 97 10.15 -0.95 6.82
N PHE A 98 9.37 -1.98 6.51
CA PHE A 98 9.63 -3.36 6.90
C PHE A 98 10.92 -3.89 6.28
N CYS A 99 11.05 -3.77 4.95
CA CYS A 99 12.26 -4.16 4.24
C CYS A 99 13.28 -3.01 4.24
N PRO A 100 14.55 -3.25 4.62
CA PRO A 100 15.61 -2.23 4.58
C PRO A 100 15.85 -1.60 3.20
N THR A 101 15.48 -2.29 2.11
CA THR A 101 15.63 -1.76 0.74
C THR A 101 14.70 -0.59 0.44
N ASN A 102 13.65 -0.40 1.24
CA ASN A 102 12.65 0.66 1.08
C ASN A 102 12.82 1.80 2.09
N LEU A 103 13.87 1.75 2.94
CA LEU A 103 14.16 2.84 3.88
C LEU A 103 14.60 4.09 3.14
N GLY A 104 14.34 5.23 3.78
CA GLY A 104 14.77 6.52 3.30
C GLY A 104 13.58 7.45 3.14
N ASP A 105 13.87 8.57 2.52
CA ASP A 105 12.89 9.52 2.05
C ASP A 105 13.57 10.42 1.02
#